data_AF-A0A3A2ZSE0-F1
#
_entry.id   AF-A0A3A2ZSE0-F1
#
_cell.length_a   1.000
_cell.length_b   1.000
_cell.length_c   1.000
_cell.angle_alpha   90.00
_cell.angle_beta   90.00
_cell.angle_gamma   90.00
#
_symmetry.space_group_name_H-M   'P 1'
#
loop_
_entity.id
_entity.type
_entity.pdbx_description
1 polymer ?
#
loop_
_entity_poly.entity_id
_entity_poly.type
_entity_poly.pdbx_seq_one_letter_code
_entity_poly.pdbx_strand_id
1 'polypeptide(L)'
;MRNTMKGVLRRLRGKSTPHMSPEIRELLILFSQSTGRSQSRLSGRTELSYPRTGTEIRKPHVEASTDLAWIEDTWLCSCQNSVFLGEAEEQWKNGRPQQALIIAERVLSSKPNLKEADKLKCRLFIAALVHYGGKHEESNKLVDDALRMIQQQQCLINYAQAREVRGIAHFIQGKNLMGLKKWNLAYWTFSQTLYTPGYHSKAQYLQKEAIGNCKRDDASNE
;
A
#
# COMPACT_ATOMS: atom_id res chain seq x y z
N MET A 1 -65.52 5.28 -17.00
CA MET A 1 -64.92 5.91 -18.20
C MET A 1 -64.06 7.10 -17.77
N ARG A 2 -62.81 7.16 -18.28
CA ARG A 2 -61.87 8.31 -18.35
C ARG A 2 -61.11 8.72 -17.07
N ASN A 3 -59.94 8.08 -16.92
CA ASN A 3 -58.60 8.65 -16.82
C ASN A 3 -58.45 10.14 -16.42
N THR A 4 -57.62 10.43 -15.42
CA THR A 4 -56.42 11.28 -15.63
C THR A 4 -55.35 11.02 -14.56
N MET A 5 -54.34 10.20 -14.88
CA MET A 5 -53.05 10.23 -14.18
C MET A 5 -52.26 11.44 -14.68
N LYS A 6 -51.87 12.36 -13.80
CA LYS A 6 -50.81 13.35 -14.07
C LYS A 6 -49.62 13.05 -13.18
N GLY A 7 -48.52 12.67 -13.84
CA GLY A 7 -47.29 12.23 -13.24
C GLY A 7 -46.53 13.32 -12.49
N VAL A 8 -45.79 12.88 -11.48
CA VAL A 8 -44.78 13.66 -10.78
C VAL A 8 -43.48 12.88 -10.86
N LEU A 9 -42.73 13.09 -11.94
CA LEU A 9 -41.33 12.70 -12.06
C LEU A 9 -40.48 13.68 -11.25
N ARG A 10 -40.30 13.40 -9.94
CA ARG A 10 -39.28 14.07 -9.13
C ARG A 10 -37.91 13.52 -9.51
N ARG A 11 -37.10 14.36 -10.14
CA ARG A 11 -35.67 14.16 -10.38
C ARG A 11 -34.94 13.95 -9.06
N LEU A 12 -34.52 12.73 -8.77
CA LEU A 12 -33.46 12.45 -7.80
C LEU A 12 -32.11 12.56 -8.51
N ARG A 13 -31.56 13.78 -8.55
CA ARG A 13 -30.14 14.02 -8.84
C ARG A 13 -29.48 14.64 -7.60
N GLY A 14 -29.45 13.89 -6.52
CA GLY A 14 -28.55 14.14 -5.40
C GLY A 14 -27.30 13.29 -5.59
N LYS A 15 -26.33 13.76 -6.37
CA LYS A 15 -24.97 13.19 -6.32
C LYS A 15 -24.37 13.69 -5.01
N SER A 16 -24.53 12.92 -3.94
CA SER A 16 -23.79 13.17 -2.70
C SER A 16 -22.31 13.03 -3.02
N THR A 17 -21.60 14.15 -2.97
CA THR A 17 -20.14 14.11 -2.94
C THR A 17 -19.73 13.36 -1.68
N PRO A 18 -18.86 12.34 -1.78
CA PRO A 18 -18.38 11.64 -0.60
C PRO A 18 -17.73 12.66 0.35
N HIS A 19 -18.16 12.64 1.60
CA HIS A 19 -17.62 13.51 2.64
C HIS A 19 -16.18 13.06 2.95
N MET A 20 -15.20 13.67 2.28
CA MET A 20 -13.78 13.51 2.61
C MET A 20 -13.44 14.34 3.84
N SER A 21 -12.64 13.78 4.76
CA SER A 21 -12.14 14.53 5.90
C SER A 21 -11.19 15.66 5.45
N PRO A 22 -11.03 16.72 6.26
CA PRO A 22 -10.12 17.83 5.95
C PRO A 22 -8.68 17.38 5.68
N GLU A 23 -8.18 16.42 6.45
CA GLU A 23 -6.83 15.87 6.34
C GLU A 23 -6.60 15.21 4.97
N ILE A 24 -7.64 14.58 4.43
CA ILE A 24 -7.62 13.91 3.12
C ILE A 24 -7.51 14.93 1.99
N ARG A 25 -8.25 16.05 2.11
CA ARG A 25 -8.18 17.12 1.11
C ARG A 25 -6.78 17.71 1.05
N GLU A 26 -6.15 17.90 2.20
CA GLU A 26 -4.76 18.34 2.27
C GLU A 26 -3.82 17.30 1.65
N LEU A 27 -3.99 16.01 1.97
CA LEU A 27 -3.16 14.95 1.37
C LEU A 27 -3.29 14.93 -0.16
N LEU A 28 -4.51 15.00 -0.70
CA LEU A 28 -4.77 15.01 -2.15
C LEU A 28 -4.19 16.25 -2.84
N ILE A 29 -4.36 17.44 -2.27
CA ILE A 29 -3.77 18.68 -2.79
C ILE A 29 -2.25 18.54 -2.84
N LEU A 30 -1.65 18.08 -1.75
CA LEU A 30 -0.21 17.91 -1.64
C LEU A 30 0.31 16.78 -2.56
N PHE A 31 -0.49 15.75 -2.87
CA PHE A 31 -0.12 14.69 -3.82
C PHE A 31 -0.09 15.17 -5.27
N SER A 32 -0.99 16.09 -5.64
CA SER A 32 -1.03 16.65 -6.99
C SER A 32 0.22 17.48 -7.32
N GLN A 33 0.96 17.92 -6.30
CA GLN A 33 2.19 18.70 -6.45
C GLN A 33 3.45 17.82 -6.63
N SER A 34 3.45 16.56 -6.16
CA SER A 34 4.66 15.72 -6.17
C SER A 34 4.78 14.77 -7.37
N THR A 35 3.71 14.51 -8.13
CA THR A 35 3.71 13.59 -9.28
C THR A 35 4.42 14.13 -10.53
N GLY A 36 5.15 15.25 -10.44
CA GLY A 36 5.92 15.83 -11.55
C GLY A 36 7.24 15.13 -11.89
N ARG A 37 7.63 14.09 -11.16
CA ARG A 37 8.89 13.34 -11.41
C ARG A 37 8.63 11.84 -11.38
N SER A 38 8.51 11.23 -12.55
CA SER A 38 9.12 9.93 -12.92
C SER A 38 8.28 9.21 -13.98
N GLN A 39 8.45 9.56 -15.24
CA GLN A 39 8.27 8.61 -16.35
C GLN A 39 9.22 8.98 -17.48
N SER A 40 10.25 8.16 -17.70
CA SER A 40 10.84 7.91 -19.03
C SER A 40 11.97 6.91 -18.92
N ARG A 41 11.66 5.61 -19.06
CA ARG A 41 12.54 4.63 -19.74
C ARG A 41 11.67 3.54 -20.37
N LEU A 42 11.18 3.82 -21.57
CA LEU A 42 10.83 2.81 -22.55
C LEU A 42 12.12 2.09 -22.96
N SER A 43 12.15 0.76 -22.90
CA SER A 43 13.22 -0.03 -23.49
C SER A 43 12.67 -1.31 -24.12
N GLY A 44 12.75 -1.35 -25.45
CA GLY A 44 13.36 -2.47 -26.17
C GLY A 44 12.60 -3.79 -26.24
N ARG A 45 11.83 -3.93 -27.31
CA ARG A 45 11.27 -5.16 -27.88
C ARG A 45 12.37 -6.03 -28.53
N THR A 46 12.37 -7.35 -28.29
CA THR A 46 12.82 -8.36 -29.28
C THR A 46 12.01 -9.64 -29.11
N GLU A 47 11.23 -9.98 -30.14
CA GLU A 47 10.50 -11.25 -30.27
C GLU A 47 11.41 -12.29 -30.93
N LEU A 48 11.47 -13.50 -30.36
CA LEU A 48 12.07 -14.68 -30.98
C LEU A 48 11.10 -15.84 -30.83
N SER A 49 10.46 -16.19 -31.95
CA SER A 49 9.53 -17.30 -32.11
C SER A 49 10.27 -18.61 -32.37
N TYR A 50 9.92 -19.68 -31.64
CA TYR A 50 10.27 -21.07 -31.98
C TYR A 50 9.03 -21.96 -32.07
N PRO A 51 9.05 -23.03 -32.90
CA PRO A 51 7.89 -23.86 -33.15
C PRO A 51 7.67 -24.97 -32.11
N ARG A 52 6.42 -25.38 -32.06
CA ARG A 52 5.72 -26.31 -31.16
C ARG A 52 5.84 -27.75 -31.67
N THR A 53 6.00 -28.74 -30.79
CA THR A 53 5.20 -30.00 -30.79
C THR A 53 5.53 -30.86 -29.57
N GLY A 54 4.49 -31.36 -28.90
CA GLY A 54 4.59 -32.22 -27.73
C GLY A 54 3.26 -32.26 -26.99
N THR A 55 2.30 -33.01 -27.51
CA THR A 55 0.95 -33.14 -26.96
C THR A 55 0.96 -34.11 -25.78
N GLU A 56 1.40 -33.64 -24.61
CA GLU A 56 1.14 -34.32 -23.35
C GLU A 56 -0.16 -33.78 -22.75
N ILE A 57 -1.15 -34.66 -22.56
CA ILE A 57 -2.39 -34.36 -21.83
C ILE A 57 -2.03 -34.23 -20.34
N ARG A 58 -1.48 -33.07 -19.95
CA ARG A 58 -1.30 -32.69 -18.55
C ARG A 58 -2.63 -32.17 -18.01
N LYS A 59 -3.12 -32.83 -16.95
CA LYS A 59 -4.18 -32.27 -16.10
C LYS A 59 -3.78 -30.86 -15.69
N PRO A 60 -4.68 -29.86 -15.70
CA PRO A 60 -4.36 -28.52 -15.25
C PRO A 60 -4.04 -28.58 -13.75
N HIS A 61 -2.76 -28.72 -13.44
CA HIS A 61 -2.24 -28.40 -12.13
C HIS A 61 -2.32 -26.89 -12.04
N VAL A 62 -3.39 -26.40 -11.42
CA VAL A 62 -3.49 -25.01 -11.01
C VAL A 62 -2.46 -24.84 -9.92
N GLU A 63 -1.21 -24.59 -10.32
CA GLU A 63 -0.23 -23.97 -9.43
C GLU A 63 -0.87 -22.65 -9.04
N ALA A 64 -1.41 -22.60 -7.82
CA ALA A 64 -1.81 -21.36 -7.20
C ALA A 64 -0.52 -20.55 -7.07
N SER A 65 -0.23 -19.78 -8.11
CA SER A 65 0.94 -18.92 -8.14
C SER A 65 0.84 -18.01 -6.93
N THR A 66 1.65 -18.29 -5.91
CA THR A 66 1.88 -17.41 -4.77
C THR A 66 2.72 -16.23 -5.25
N ASP A 67 2.26 -15.55 -6.30
CA ASP A 67 2.87 -14.35 -6.84
C ASP A 67 2.63 -13.21 -5.86
N LEU A 68 3.50 -13.17 -4.85
CA LEU A 68 3.69 -12.03 -3.99
C LEU A 68 4.26 -10.89 -4.86
N ALA A 69 3.36 -10.04 -5.34
CA ALA A 69 3.72 -8.90 -6.18
C ALA A 69 3.99 -7.65 -5.33
N TRP A 70 5.20 -7.11 -5.43
CA TRP A 70 5.56 -5.82 -4.84
C TRP A 70 5.04 -4.66 -5.68
N ILE A 71 4.54 -3.62 -5.01
CA ILE A 71 4.25 -2.31 -5.60
C ILE A 71 5.29 -1.33 -5.06
N GLU A 72 6.11 -0.79 -5.98
CA GLU A 72 7.08 0.27 -5.69
C GLU A 72 8.01 -0.03 -4.50
N ASP A 73 8.36 -1.32 -4.33
CA ASP A 73 9.21 -1.80 -3.24
C ASP A 73 8.76 -1.40 -1.82
N THR A 74 7.49 -1.04 -1.68
CA THR A 74 6.94 -0.46 -0.45
C THR A 74 5.78 -1.29 0.09
N TRP A 75 4.94 -1.84 -0.80
CA TRP A 75 3.78 -2.64 -0.42
C TRP A 75 3.81 -4.02 -1.09
N LEU A 76 3.56 -5.07 -0.30
CA LEU A 76 3.43 -6.43 -0.79
C LEU A 76 1.96 -6.82 -0.94
N CYS A 77 1.54 -7.13 -2.17
CA CYS A 77 0.21 -7.65 -2.43
C CYS A 77 0.08 -9.07 -1.85
N SER A 78 -1.05 -9.34 -1.19
CA SER A 78 -1.40 -10.66 -0.70
C SER A 78 -2.82 -10.99 -1.11
N CYS A 79 -3.08 -12.26 -1.47
CA CYS A 79 -4.43 -12.73 -1.81
C CYS A 79 -5.46 -12.46 -0.70
N GLN A 80 -5.00 -12.41 0.57
CA GLN A 80 -5.84 -12.08 1.71
C GLN A 80 -6.27 -10.60 1.70
N ASN A 81 -5.39 -9.71 1.24
CA ASN A 81 -5.66 -8.29 1.15
C ASN A 81 -6.63 -7.99 0.00
N SER A 82 -6.65 -8.82 -1.05
CA SER A 82 -7.44 -8.57 -2.26
C SER A 82 -8.95 -8.41 -1.98
N VAL A 83 -9.47 -8.99 -0.89
CA VAL A 83 -10.86 -8.87 -0.45
C VAL A 83 -11.26 -7.42 -0.14
N PHE A 84 -10.32 -6.61 0.36
CA PHE A 84 -10.62 -5.24 0.82
C PHE A 84 -9.71 -4.16 0.21
N LEU A 85 -8.50 -4.51 -0.23
CA LEU A 85 -7.55 -3.61 -0.90
C LEU A 85 -7.34 -3.92 -2.38
N GLY A 86 -7.88 -5.01 -2.93
CA GLY A 86 -7.55 -5.44 -4.29
C GLY A 86 -7.76 -4.38 -5.37
N GLU A 87 -8.87 -3.65 -5.33
CA GLU A 87 -9.13 -2.54 -6.25
C GLU A 87 -8.13 -1.38 -6.06
N ALA A 88 -7.77 -1.05 -4.82
CA ALA A 88 -6.82 0.01 -4.52
C ALA A 88 -5.38 -0.37 -4.94
N GLU A 89 -4.96 -1.60 -4.64
CA GLU A 89 -3.68 -2.16 -5.08
C GLU A 89 -3.57 -2.12 -6.61
N GLU A 90 -4.65 -2.48 -7.32
CA GLU A 90 -4.69 -2.45 -8.78
C GLU A 90 -4.59 -1.03 -9.35
N GLN A 91 -5.26 -0.05 -8.75
CA GLN A 91 -5.09 1.35 -9.17
C GLN A 91 -3.64 1.82 -8.96
N TRP A 92 -3.01 1.46 -7.85
CA TRP A 92 -1.62 1.85 -7.61
C TRP A 92 -0.66 1.19 -8.63
N LYS A 93 -0.81 -0.12 -8.89
CA LYS A 93 -0.03 -0.82 -9.94
C LYS A 93 -0.15 -0.17 -11.31
N ASN A 94 -1.32 0.36 -11.64
CA ASN A 94 -1.58 1.08 -12.89
C ASN A 94 -1.09 2.54 -12.88
N GLY A 95 -0.25 2.92 -11.94
CA GLY A 95 0.30 4.27 -11.82
C GLY A 95 -0.73 5.32 -11.37
N ARG A 96 -1.80 4.90 -10.68
CA ARG A 96 -2.88 5.77 -10.20
C ARG A 96 -2.96 5.77 -8.65
N PRO A 97 -1.91 6.25 -7.96
CA PRO A 97 -1.85 6.21 -6.49
C PRO A 97 -2.92 7.08 -5.82
N GLN A 98 -3.37 8.16 -6.47
CA GLN A 98 -4.44 9.02 -5.94
C GLN A 98 -5.79 8.30 -5.92
N GLN A 99 -6.12 7.57 -6.99
CA GLN A 99 -7.32 6.74 -7.02
C GLN A 99 -7.22 5.61 -6.00
N ALA A 100 -6.05 4.99 -5.85
CA ALA A 100 -5.81 3.98 -4.81
C ALA A 100 -6.08 4.52 -3.41
N LEU A 101 -5.61 5.74 -3.10
CA LEU A 101 -5.86 6.43 -1.82
C LEU A 101 -7.36 6.61 -1.55
N ILE A 102 -8.09 7.19 -2.50
CA ILE A 102 -9.54 7.43 -2.39
C ILE A 102 -10.31 6.13 -2.16
N ILE A 103 -9.89 5.04 -2.80
CA ILE A 103 -10.54 3.73 -2.66
C ILE A 103 -10.24 3.14 -1.27
N ALA A 104 -8.99 3.19 -0.80
CA ALA A 104 -8.61 2.70 0.52
C ALA A 104 -9.34 3.44 1.66
N GLU A 105 -9.48 4.75 1.56
CA GLU A 105 -10.24 5.55 2.54
C GLU A 105 -11.74 5.24 2.52
N ARG A 106 -12.30 5.03 1.32
CA ARG A 106 -13.69 4.60 1.17
C ARG A 106 -13.91 3.25 1.82
N VAL A 107 -12.98 2.31 1.67
CA VAL A 107 -13.05 1.00 2.33
C VAL A 107 -13.11 1.16 3.85
N LEU A 108 -12.26 2.02 4.43
CA LEU A 108 -12.29 2.32 5.86
C LEU A 108 -13.61 2.97 6.33
N SER A 109 -14.19 3.85 5.51
CA SER A 109 -15.39 4.61 5.88
C SER A 109 -16.70 3.86 5.62
N SER A 110 -16.75 3.04 4.58
CA SER A 110 -18.00 2.41 4.09
C SER A 110 -18.26 1.02 4.65
N LYS A 111 -17.25 0.35 5.22
CA LYS A 111 -17.37 -1.03 5.70
C LYS A 111 -17.12 -1.12 7.22
N PRO A 112 -18.15 -0.87 8.06
CA PRO A 112 -18.00 -0.88 9.51
C PRO A 112 -17.59 -2.26 10.07
N ASN A 113 -17.92 -3.33 9.34
CA ASN A 113 -17.68 -4.72 9.72
C ASN A 113 -16.28 -5.24 9.35
N LEU A 114 -15.33 -4.40 8.91
CA LEU A 114 -13.95 -4.86 8.76
C LEU A 114 -13.40 -5.30 10.11
N LYS A 115 -12.63 -6.39 10.10
CA LYS A 115 -11.84 -6.79 11.27
C LYS A 115 -10.80 -5.70 11.56
N GLU A 116 -10.46 -5.50 12.84
CA GLU A 116 -9.49 -4.46 13.23
C GLU A 116 -8.14 -4.63 12.54
N ALA A 117 -7.66 -5.87 12.36
CA ALA A 117 -6.44 -6.16 11.60
C ALA A 117 -6.53 -5.65 10.14
N ASP A 118 -7.67 -5.83 9.48
CA ASP A 118 -7.87 -5.39 8.09
C ASP A 118 -7.97 -3.86 8.01
N LYS A 119 -8.60 -3.21 9.01
CA LYS A 119 -8.59 -1.73 9.13
C LYS A 119 -7.18 -1.19 9.28
N LEU A 120 -6.35 -1.84 10.11
CA LEU A 120 -4.95 -1.45 10.28
C LEU A 120 -4.15 -1.65 9.00
N LYS A 121 -4.35 -2.75 8.27
CA LYS A 121 -3.74 -2.96 6.95
C LYS A 121 -4.14 -1.87 5.94
N CYS A 122 -5.40 -1.43 5.93
CA CYS A 122 -5.83 -0.30 5.11
C CYS A 122 -5.11 1.01 5.47
N ARG A 123 -4.96 1.30 6.77
CA ARG A 123 -4.23 2.51 7.22
C ARG A 123 -2.75 2.45 6.84
N LEU A 124 -2.11 1.29 6.99
CA LEU A 124 -0.73 1.10 6.56
C LEU A 124 -0.57 1.19 5.05
N PHE A 125 -1.54 0.71 4.26
CA PHE A 125 -1.56 0.91 2.82
C PHE A 125 -1.63 2.39 2.45
N ILE A 126 -2.45 3.18 3.14
CA ILE A 126 -2.49 4.64 2.99
C ILE A 126 -1.14 5.26 3.35
N ALA A 127 -0.51 4.84 4.44
CA ALA A 127 0.83 5.31 4.81
C ALA A 127 1.88 4.99 3.74
N ALA A 128 1.80 3.80 3.11
CA ALA A 128 2.67 3.41 2.00
C ALA A 128 2.47 4.27 0.75
N LEU A 129 1.22 4.63 0.42
CA LEU A 129 0.94 5.62 -0.62
C LEU A 129 1.56 6.97 -0.26
N VAL A 130 1.32 7.50 0.96
CA VAL A 130 1.87 8.78 1.41
C VAL A 130 3.41 8.79 1.34
N HIS A 131 4.06 7.68 1.69
CA HIS A 131 5.50 7.47 1.48
C HIS A 131 5.89 7.62 0.01
N TYR A 132 5.18 6.93 -0.90
CA TYR A 132 5.40 7.02 -2.35
C TYR A 132 5.28 8.46 -2.87
N GLY A 133 4.38 9.25 -2.29
CA GLY A 133 4.25 10.68 -2.58
C GLY A 133 5.40 11.58 -2.08
N GLY A 134 6.40 11.02 -1.40
CA GLY A 134 7.56 11.74 -0.86
C GLY A 134 7.34 12.37 0.53
N LYS A 135 6.20 12.09 1.18
CA LYS A 135 5.78 12.71 2.45
C LYS A 135 6.09 11.79 3.63
N HIS A 136 7.37 11.69 3.96
CA HIS A 136 7.86 10.68 4.89
C HIS A 136 7.42 10.93 6.34
N GLU A 137 7.35 12.20 6.76
CA GLU A 137 6.86 12.59 8.09
C GLU A 137 5.38 12.30 8.28
N GLU A 138 4.53 12.65 7.31
CA GLU A 138 3.09 12.36 7.35
C GLU A 138 2.84 10.86 7.32
N SER A 139 3.57 10.12 6.48
CA SER A 139 3.53 8.66 6.47
C SER A 139 3.90 8.08 7.84
N ASN A 140 4.95 8.61 8.49
CA ASN A 140 5.34 8.16 9.84
C ASN A 140 4.25 8.40 10.89
N LYS A 141 3.56 9.56 10.87
CA LYS A 141 2.43 9.80 11.79
C LYS A 141 1.34 8.73 11.64
N LEU A 142 1.00 8.36 10.41
CA LEU A 142 0.02 7.31 10.14
C LEU A 142 0.49 5.92 10.62
N VAL A 143 1.79 5.63 10.48
CA VAL A 143 2.39 4.39 10.99
C VAL A 143 2.38 4.37 12.52
N ASP A 144 2.77 5.46 13.17
CA ASP A 144 2.80 5.57 14.64
C ASP A 144 1.39 5.44 15.23
N ASP A 145 0.38 6.01 14.56
CA ASP A 145 -1.03 5.83 14.91
C ASP A 145 -1.46 4.37 14.81
N ALA A 146 -1.08 3.67 13.72
CA ALA A 146 -1.37 2.25 13.57
C ALA A 146 -0.68 1.40 14.66
N LEU A 147 0.58 1.69 14.98
CA LEU A 147 1.33 1.01 16.06
C LEU A 147 0.66 1.22 17.43
N ARG A 148 0.24 2.45 17.73
CA ARG A 148 -0.49 2.79 18.96
C ARG A 148 -1.83 2.04 19.04
N MET A 149 -2.56 1.95 17.94
CA MET A 149 -3.81 1.17 17.88
C MET A 149 -3.57 -0.33 18.13
N ILE A 150 -2.52 -0.93 17.55
CA ILE A 150 -2.17 -2.34 17.81
C ILE A 150 -1.93 -2.57 19.30
N GLN A 151 -1.22 -1.65 19.97
CA GLN A 151 -0.93 -1.75 21.39
C GLN A 151 -2.19 -1.60 22.25
N GLN A 152 -3.09 -0.70 21.89
CA GLN A 152 -4.35 -0.47 22.62
C GLN A 152 -5.38 -1.58 22.39
N GLN A 153 -5.44 -2.14 21.19
CA GLN A 153 -6.43 -3.14 20.77
C GLN A 153 -5.88 -4.56 20.83
N GLN A 154 -4.86 -4.82 21.63
CA GLN A 154 -4.16 -6.11 21.65
C GLN A 154 -5.08 -7.30 22.05
N CYS A 155 -6.20 -7.03 22.71
CA CYS A 155 -7.23 -8.03 23.02
C CYS A 155 -8.20 -8.34 21.86
N LEU A 156 -8.31 -7.45 20.86
CA LEU A 156 -9.25 -7.59 19.73
C LEU A 156 -8.60 -8.24 18.50
N ILE A 157 -7.27 -8.32 18.47
CA ILE A 157 -6.50 -8.81 17.34
C ILE A 157 -5.75 -10.07 17.77
N ASN A 158 -5.83 -11.13 16.97
CA ASN A 158 -5.03 -12.33 17.21
C ASN A 158 -3.54 -11.96 17.17
N TYR A 159 -2.74 -12.50 18.10
CA TYR A 159 -1.29 -12.33 18.17
C TYR A 159 -0.57 -12.46 16.82
N ALA A 160 -0.93 -13.46 16.00
CA ALA A 160 -0.33 -13.67 14.68
C ALA A 160 -0.59 -12.49 13.73
N GLN A 161 -1.82 -11.97 13.70
CA GLN A 161 -2.19 -10.81 12.89
C GLN A 161 -1.54 -9.53 13.43
N ALA A 162 -1.52 -9.35 14.75
CA ALA A 162 -0.87 -8.20 15.38
C ALA A 162 0.64 -8.17 15.06
N ARG A 163 1.31 -9.33 15.08
CA ARG A 163 2.71 -9.47 14.69
C ARG A 163 2.93 -9.13 13.23
N GLU A 164 2.10 -9.64 12.33
CA GLU A 164 2.18 -9.35 10.89
C GLU A 164 2.01 -7.84 10.63
N VAL A 165 0.94 -7.23 11.15
CA VAL A 165 0.65 -5.80 10.95
C VAL A 165 1.74 -4.92 11.54
N ARG A 166 2.26 -5.25 12.73
CA ARG A 166 3.40 -4.54 13.33
C ARG A 166 4.66 -4.64 12.46
N GLY A 167 4.91 -5.81 11.89
CA GLY A 167 5.98 -6.04 10.94
C GLY A 167 5.90 -5.13 9.71
N ILE A 168 4.72 -5.07 9.09
CA ILE A 168 4.44 -4.18 7.95
C ILE A 168 4.62 -2.70 8.34
N ALA A 169 4.14 -2.31 9.52
CA ALA A 169 4.29 -0.96 10.04
C ALA A 169 5.77 -0.55 10.16
N HIS A 170 6.60 -1.39 10.79
CA HIS A 170 8.03 -1.13 10.88
C HIS A 170 8.74 -1.13 9.53
N PHE A 171 8.30 -1.94 8.56
CA PHE A 171 8.86 -1.88 7.21
C PHE A 171 8.66 -0.49 6.57
N ILE A 172 7.43 0.02 6.63
CA ILE A 172 7.09 1.34 6.06
C ILE A 172 7.82 2.45 6.84
N GLN A 173 7.89 2.36 8.16
CA GLN A 173 8.65 3.30 9.00
C GLN A 173 10.14 3.31 8.64
N GLY A 174 10.75 2.14 8.43
CA GLY A 174 12.14 2.03 7.98
C GLY A 174 12.36 2.71 6.63
N LYS A 175 11.44 2.50 5.68
CA LYS A 175 11.42 3.18 4.37
C LYS A 175 11.30 4.70 4.51
N ASN A 176 10.41 5.20 5.37
CA ASN A 176 10.29 6.63 5.65
C ASN A 176 11.59 7.19 6.24
N LEU A 177 12.20 6.49 7.21
CA LEU A 177 13.46 6.90 7.82
C LEU A 177 14.61 6.96 6.80
N MET A 178 14.66 6.04 5.83
CA MET A 178 15.59 6.14 4.69
C MET A 178 15.32 7.40 3.85
N GLY A 179 14.05 7.69 3.53
CA GLY A 179 13.67 8.91 2.82
C GLY A 179 14.09 10.20 3.56
N LEU A 180 14.11 10.14 4.89
CA LEU A 180 14.59 11.21 5.78
C LEU A 180 16.10 11.17 6.06
N LYS A 181 16.85 10.28 5.40
CA LYS A 181 18.29 10.04 5.60
C LYS A 181 18.68 9.70 7.05
N LYS A 182 17.75 9.16 7.84
CA LYS A 182 17.99 8.67 9.21
C LYS A 182 18.43 7.20 9.16
N TRP A 183 19.54 6.93 8.49
CA TRP A 183 19.97 5.58 8.12
C TRP A 183 20.13 4.62 9.30
N ASN A 184 20.74 5.06 10.40
CA ASN A 184 20.90 4.25 11.60
C ASN A 184 19.55 3.81 12.19
N LEU A 185 18.58 4.72 12.26
CA LEU A 185 17.24 4.39 12.73
C LEU A 185 16.51 3.47 11.75
N ALA A 186 16.67 3.68 10.45
CA ALA A 186 16.10 2.81 9.44
C ALA A 186 16.59 1.36 9.58
N TYR A 187 17.90 1.17 9.78
CA TYR A 187 18.49 -0.15 10.00
C TYR A 187 17.85 -0.90 11.18
N TRP A 188 17.76 -0.24 12.33
CA TRP A 188 17.13 -0.80 13.54
C TRP A 188 15.64 -1.06 13.35
N THR A 189 14.96 -0.20 12.60
CA THR A 189 13.53 -0.37 12.34
C THR A 189 13.28 -1.60 11.44
N PHE A 190 14.10 -1.81 10.40
CA PHE A 190 14.00 -3.00 9.57
C PHE A 190 14.32 -4.30 10.31
N SER A 191 15.12 -4.27 11.38
CA SER A 191 15.37 -5.48 12.18
C SER A 191 14.10 -6.03 12.81
N GLN A 192 13.15 -5.14 13.13
CA GLN A 192 11.82 -5.51 13.65
C GLN A 192 10.93 -6.15 12.58
N THR A 193 11.26 -6.00 11.29
CA THR A 193 10.49 -6.55 10.17
C THR A 193 10.94 -7.96 9.77
N LEU A 194 12.13 -8.41 10.18
CA LEU A 194 12.77 -9.62 9.64
C LEU A 194 11.94 -10.91 9.76
N TYR A 195 10.97 -10.97 10.67
CA TYR A 195 10.10 -12.13 10.84
C TYR A 195 8.71 -11.99 10.20
N THR A 196 8.51 -10.95 9.39
CA THR A 196 7.24 -10.67 8.74
C THR A 196 7.17 -11.43 7.42
N PRO A 197 6.18 -12.33 7.23
CA PRO A 197 6.07 -13.12 6.02
C PRO A 197 6.06 -12.24 4.76
N GLY A 198 6.90 -12.59 3.78
CA GLY A 198 7.02 -11.85 2.51
C GLY A 198 7.91 -10.59 2.56
N TYR A 199 8.13 -9.99 3.73
CA TYR A 199 8.94 -8.77 3.88
C TYR A 199 10.40 -9.05 4.26
N HIS A 200 10.72 -10.23 4.77
CA HIS A 200 12.06 -10.61 5.27
C HIS A 200 13.21 -10.24 4.31
N SER A 201 13.18 -10.76 3.09
CA SER A 201 14.29 -10.58 2.13
C SER A 201 14.48 -9.11 1.74
N LYS A 202 13.38 -8.36 1.60
CA LYS A 202 13.42 -6.94 1.24
C LYS A 202 13.93 -6.09 2.40
N ALA A 203 13.47 -6.37 3.63
CA ALA A 203 13.97 -5.70 4.84
C ALA A 203 15.48 -5.93 5.02
N GLN A 204 15.95 -7.17 4.82
CA GLN A 204 17.38 -7.49 4.91
C GLN A 204 18.23 -6.76 3.85
N TYR A 205 17.72 -6.64 2.62
CA TYR A 205 18.37 -5.85 1.57
C TYR A 205 18.48 -4.38 1.99
N LEU A 206 17.38 -3.77 2.43
CA LEU A 206 17.34 -2.36 2.84
C LEU A 206 18.19 -2.08 4.09
N GLN A 207 18.36 -3.05 4.99
CA GLN A 207 19.32 -2.93 6.10
C GLN A 207 20.77 -2.78 5.61
N LYS A 208 21.17 -3.58 4.62
CA LYS A 208 22.53 -3.48 4.04
C LYS A 208 22.72 -2.13 3.35
N GLU A 209 21.69 -1.67 2.64
CA GLU A 209 21.69 -0.35 2.01
C GLU A 209 21.82 0.79 3.04
N ALA A 210 21.09 0.71 4.15
CA ALA A 210 21.18 1.69 5.23
C ALA A 210 22.60 1.76 5.81
N ILE A 211 23.25 0.63 6.11
CA ILE A 211 24.63 0.58 6.59
C ILE A 211 25.60 1.20 5.57
N GLY A 212 25.41 0.89 4.29
CA GLY A 212 26.26 1.42 3.21
C GLY A 212 26.21 2.94 3.12
N ASN A 213 25.04 3.55 3.36
CA ASN A 213 24.88 5.00 3.34
C ASN A 213 25.36 5.68 4.63
N CYS A 214 25.21 5.06 5.81
CA CYS A 214 25.81 5.60 7.05
C CYS A 214 27.31 5.90 6.89
N LYS A 215 28.05 4.94 6.33
CA LYS A 215 29.51 5.09 6.14
C LYS A 215 29.91 6.22 5.20
N ARG A 216 29.03 6.58 4.25
CA ARG A 216 29.28 7.67 3.30
C ARG A 216 29.03 9.03 3.91
N ASP A 217 28.00 9.14 4.74
CA ASP A 217 27.68 10.37 5.46
C ASP A 217 28.81 10.71 6.45
N ASP A 218 29.38 9.70 7.13
CA ASP A 218 30.53 9.90 8.02
C ASP A 218 31.76 10.41 7.26
N ALA A 219 32.09 9.79 6.12
CA ALA A 219 33.23 10.18 5.29
C ALA A 219 33.09 11.54 4.57
N SER A 220 31.88 12.07 4.47
CA SER A 220 31.62 13.38 3.84
C SER A 220 31.70 14.55 4.84
N ASN A 221 31.77 14.23 6.14
CA ASN A 221 31.85 15.22 7.22
C ASN A 221 33.28 15.38 7.79
N GLU A 222 34.25 14.66 7.23
CA GLU A 222 35.70 14.82 7.48
C GLU A 222 36.34 15.79 6.46
#